data_AF-A0A427K3A8-F1
#
_entry.id   AF-A0A427K3A8-F1
#
_cell.length_a   1.000
_cell.length_b   1.000
_cell.length_c   1.000
_cell.angle_alpha   90.00
_cell.angle_beta   90.00
_cell.angle_gamma   90.00
#
_symmetry.space_group_name_H-M   'P 1'
#
loop_
_entity.id
_entity.type
_entity.pdbx_description
1 polymer ?
#
loop_
_entity_poly.entity_id
_entity_poly.type
_entity_poly.pdbx_seq_one_letter_code
_entity_poly.pdbx_strand_id
1 'polypeptide(L)'
;MMDEMREKMHIDTKGINEKDLTTELLFNEPVTDMLSEYYAKQSYEEDRELTLDAYKEMYSEDNPVNLIIKFTVKNSQKKKIFS
;
A
#
# COMPACT_ATOMS: atom_id res chain seq x y z
N MET A 1 2.50 10.68 9.38
CA MET A 1 3.19 9.45 8.98
C MET A 1 2.93 8.30 9.95
N MET A 2 3.37 8.35 11.21
CA MET A 2 3.16 7.25 12.18
C MET A 2 1.68 6.99 12.49
N ASP A 3 0.88 8.04 12.57
CA ASP A 3 -0.57 7.92 12.75
C ASP A 3 -1.25 7.28 11.53
N GLU A 4 -0.81 7.62 10.32
CA GLU A 4 -1.36 7.02 9.09
C GLU A 4 -0.99 5.54 8.97
N MET A 5 0.23 5.16 9.35
CA MET A 5 0.65 3.76 9.41
C MET A 5 -0.20 2.95 10.40
N ARG A 6 -0.57 3.56 11.54
CA ARG A 6 -1.44 2.91 12.55
C ARG A 6 -2.88 2.83 12.08
N GLU A 7 -3.43 3.93 11.59
CA GLU A 7 -4.87 4.09 11.34
C GLU A 7 -5.30 3.54 9.99
N LYS A 8 -4.48 3.73 8.95
CA LYS A 8 -4.81 3.30 7.58
C LYS A 8 -4.14 1.98 7.20
N MET A 9 -2.92 1.73 7.71
CA MET A 9 -2.15 0.53 7.35
C MET A 9 -2.14 -0.54 8.44
N HIS A 10 -2.76 -0.28 9.60
CA HIS A 10 -2.84 -1.19 10.74
C HIS A 10 -1.48 -1.72 11.23
N ILE A 11 -0.40 -0.94 11.05
CA ILE A 11 0.93 -1.26 11.55
C ILE A 11 1.01 -0.84 13.02
N ASP A 12 1.43 -1.74 13.91
CA ASP A 12 1.71 -1.37 15.31
C ASP A 12 2.95 -0.46 15.37
N THR A 13 2.71 0.81 15.67
CA THR A 13 3.77 1.81 15.76
C THR A 13 4.29 2.04 17.17
N LYS A 14 3.80 1.29 18.17
CA LYS A 14 4.25 1.44 19.57
C LYS A 14 5.72 1.05 19.70
N GLY A 15 6.52 2.00 20.21
CA GLY A 15 7.95 1.79 20.49
C GLY A 15 8.89 2.11 19.31
N ILE A 16 8.34 2.53 18.17
CA ILE A 16 9.13 3.08 17.06
C ILE A 16 9.49 4.53 17.41
N ASN A 17 10.78 4.84 17.39
CA ASN A 17 11.27 6.21 17.50
C ASN A 17 11.26 6.85 16.10
N GLU A 18 10.51 7.93 15.90
CA GLU A 18 10.42 8.63 14.61
C GLU A 18 11.79 9.08 14.09
N LYS A 19 12.71 9.45 15.00
CA LYS A 19 14.06 9.89 14.61
C LYS A 19 14.94 8.76 14.06
N ASP A 20 14.57 7.51 14.30
CA ASP A 20 15.29 6.32 13.85
C ASP A 20 14.51 5.53 12.77
N LEU A 21 13.42 6.12 12.25
CA LEU A 21 12.67 5.58 11.12
C LEU A 21 13.37 5.96 9.82
N THR A 22 13.68 4.97 9.00
CA THR A 22 14.12 5.19 7.62
C THR A 22 13.13 4.56 6.66
N THR A 23 12.93 5.23 5.53
CA THR A 23 11.98 4.83 4.50
C THR A 23 12.72 4.70 3.19
N GLU A 24 12.53 3.58 2.52
CA GLU A 24 13.15 3.26 1.25
C GLU A 24 12.06 2.82 0.27
N LEU A 25 12.06 3.43 -0.91
CA LEU A 25 11.20 3.00 -2.00
C LEU A 25 11.88 1.84 -2.73
N LEU A 26 11.32 0.64 -2.61
CA LEU A 26 11.86 -0.57 -3.24
C LEU A 26 11.29 -0.81 -4.63
N PHE A 27 10.04 -0.41 -4.86
CA PHE A 27 9.35 -0.67 -6.11
C PHE A 27 8.32 0.43 -6.37
N ASN A 28 8.30 0.94 -7.60
CA ASN A 28 7.38 1.97 -8.08
C ASN A 28 7.26 1.83 -9.59
N GLU A 29 6.63 0.75 -10.03
CA GLU A 29 6.37 0.49 -11.44
C GLU A 29 4.86 0.42 -11.68
N PRO A 30 4.40 0.81 -12.87
CA PRO A 30 3.01 0.59 -13.27
C PRO A 30 2.63 -0.87 -13.06
N VAL A 31 1.41 -1.11 -12.58
CA VAL A 31 0.84 -2.45 -12.57
C VAL A 31 0.78 -2.97 -14.00
N THR A 32 0.96 -4.28 -14.16
CA THR A 32 0.75 -4.93 -15.46
C THR A 32 -0.72 -4.83 -15.85
N ASP A 33 -1.04 -4.83 -17.14
CA ASP A 33 -2.43 -4.84 -17.66
C ASP A 33 -3.32 -5.90 -16.99
N MET A 34 -2.76 -7.09 -16.74
CA MET A 34 -3.48 -8.18 -16.05
C MET A 34 -3.91 -7.82 -14.62
N LEU A 35 -3.08 -7.07 -13.89
CA LEU A 35 -3.38 -6.59 -12.55
C LEU A 35 -4.37 -5.41 -12.59
N SER A 36 -4.22 -4.48 -13.53
CA SER A 36 -5.23 -3.42 -13.76
C SER A 36 -6.61 -4.01 -14.01
N GLU A 37 -6.71 -5.03 -14.86
CA GLU A 37 -7.98 -5.71 -15.14
C GLU A 37 -8.56 -6.40 -13.90
N TYR A 38 -7.70 -7.02 -13.08
CA TYR A 38 -8.12 -7.65 -11.84
C TYR A 38 -8.73 -6.63 -10.87
N TYR A 39 -8.05 -5.49 -10.66
CA TYR A 39 -8.56 -4.42 -9.80
C TYR A 39 -9.84 -3.78 -10.34
N ALA A 40 -9.92 -3.56 -11.66
CA ALA A 40 -11.15 -3.07 -12.29
C ALA A 40 -12.35 -4.00 -12.04
N LYS A 41 -12.15 -5.32 -12.15
CA LYS A 41 -13.19 -6.31 -11.85
C LYS A 41 -13.57 -6.32 -10.38
N GLN A 42 -12.59 -6.27 -9.48
CA GLN A 42 -12.86 -6.25 -8.04
C GLN A 42 -13.64 -4.99 -7.63
N SER A 43 -13.24 -3.80 -8.10
CA SER A 43 -13.96 -2.56 -7.84
C SER A 43 -15.38 -2.58 -8.42
N TYR A 44 -15.57 -3.14 -9.61
CA TYR A 44 -16.91 -3.32 -10.18
C TYR A 44 -17.79 -4.27 -9.35
N GLU A 45 -17.20 -5.31 -8.76
CA GLU A 45 -17.94 -6.24 -7.89
C GLU A 45 -18.32 -5.62 -6.54
N GLU A 46 -17.45 -4.77 -5.99
CA GLU A 46 -17.68 -4.02 -4.74
C GLU A 46 -18.65 -2.85 -4.94
N ASP A 47 -18.55 -2.15 -6.08
CA ASP A 47 -19.33 -0.97 -6.41
C ASP A 47 -19.69 -0.89 -7.90
N ARG A 48 -20.97 -1.03 -8.22
CA ARG A 48 -21.51 -1.07 -9.58
C ARG A 48 -21.95 0.30 -10.10
N GLU A 49 -21.44 1.39 -9.53
CA GLU A 49 -21.74 2.76 -9.98
C GLU A 49 -21.34 3.02 -11.45
N LEU A 50 -20.24 2.41 -11.92
CA LEU A 50 -19.74 2.52 -13.29
C LEU A 50 -19.82 1.20 -14.06
N THR A 51 -19.67 1.29 -15.39
CA THR A 51 -19.50 0.10 -16.23
C THR A 51 -18.13 -0.52 -16.00
N LEU A 52 -18.00 -1.83 -16.21
CA LEU A 52 -16.71 -2.51 -16.09
C LEU A 52 -15.64 -1.90 -17.02
N ASP A 53 -16.02 -1.43 -18.20
CA ASP A 53 -15.07 -0.83 -19.14
C ASP A 53 -14.62 0.56 -18.68
N ALA A 54 -15.48 1.35 -18.02
CA ALA A 54 -15.07 2.60 -17.39
C ALA A 54 -14.08 2.35 -16.23
N TYR A 55 -14.30 1.29 -15.43
CA TYR A 55 -13.31 0.89 -14.42
C TYR A 55 -11.97 0.48 -15.04
N LYS A 56 -11.98 -0.32 -16.11
CA LYS A 56 -10.74 -0.68 -16.81
C LYS A 56 -10.01 0.54 -17.34
N GLU A 57 -10.74 1.50 -17.91
CA GLU A 57 -10.19 2.76 -18.41
C GLU A 57 -9.49 3.53 -17.27
N MET A 58 -10.16 3.71 -16.13
CA MET A 58 -9.56 4.34 -14.94
C MET A 58 -8.26 3.65 -14.50
N TYR A 59 -8.25 2.31 -14.38
CA TYR A 59 -7.06 1.55 -14.00
C TYR A 59 -6.02 1.42 -15.12
N SER A 60 -6.29 1.92 -16.33
CA SER A 60 -5.35 1.95 -17.45
C SER A 60 -4.79 3.35 -17.72
N GLU A 61 -5.60 4.40 -17.56
CA GLU A 61 -5.20 5.80 -17.76
C GLU A 61 -4.44 6.35 -16.55
N ASP A 62 -4.89 6.00 -15.34
CA ASP A 62 -4.26 6.48 -14.10
C ASP A 62 -3.01 5.68 -13.71
N ASN A 63 -2.60 4.68 -14.52
CA ASN A 63 -1.42 3.83 -14.34
C ASN A 63 -1.17 3.51 -12.85
N PRO A 64 -2.03 2.68 -12.23
CA PRO A 64 -1.87 2.33 -10.83
C PRO A 64 -0.44 1.83 -10.63
N VAL A 65 0.29 2.42 -9.70
CA VAL A 65 1.67 1.98 -9.44
C VAL A 65 1.66 0.95 -8.34
N ASN A 66 2.33 -0.17 -8.59
CA ASN A 66 2.72 -1.08 -7.53
C ASN A 66 3.81 -0.38 -6.72
N LEU A 67 3.46 -0.03 -5.48
CA LEU A 67 4.33 0.69 -4.57
C LEU A 67 4.78 -0.23 -3.43
N ILE A 68 6.06 -0.57 -3.39
CA ILE A 68 6.65 -1.28 -2.25
C ILE A 68 7.54 -0.31 -1.49
N ILE A 69 7.10 0.05 -0.28
CA ILE A 69 7.86 0.90 0.64
C ILE A 69 8.37 0.03 1.78
N LYS A 70 9.68 0.10 2.02
CA LYS A 70 10.31 -0.52 3.18
C LYS A 70 10.49 0.50 4.29
N PHE A 71 9.96 0.16 5.46
CA PHE A 71 10.17 0.90 6.68
C PHE A 71 11.17 0.14 7.55
N THR A 72 12.30 0.78 7.85
CA THR A 72 13.28 0.21 8.79
C THR A 72 13.22 0.99 10.08
N VAL A 73 12.96 0.27 11.18
CA VAL A 73 12.79 0.85 12.51
C VAL A 73 13.80 0.25 13.47
N LYS A 74 14.49 1.12 14.21
CA LYS A 74 15.37 0.67 15.28
C LYS A 74 14.54 0.48 16.55
N ASN A 75 14.35 -0.77 16.96
CA ASN A 75 13.59 -1.06 18.17
C ASN A 75 14.35 -0.51 19.40
N SER A 76 13.76 0.48 20.07
CA SER A 76 14.28 1.06 21.31
C SER A 76 14.13 0.11 22.50
N GLN A 77 13.25 -0.89 22.39
CA GLN A 77 13.07 -1.96 23.35
C GLN A 77 13.81 -3.20 22.83
N LYS A 78 14.85 -3.67 23.52
CA LYS A 78 15.59 -4.91 23.18
C LYS A 78 14.76 -6.21 23.35
N LYS A 79 13.44 -6.18 23.13
CA LYS A 79 12.59 -7.38 23.10
C LYS A 79 12.33 -7.76 21.65
N LYS A 80 12.72 -8.99 21.30
CA LYS A 80 12.34 -9.63 20.04
C LYS A 80 10.82 -9.63 19.94
N ILE A 81 10.30 -9.02 18.87
CA ILE A 81 8.88 -9.05 18.52
C ILE A 81 8.73 -10.05 17.36
N PHE A 82 8.87 -11.34 17.67
CA PHE A 82 8.36 -12.42 16.83
C PHE A 82 8.03 -13.58 17.77
N SER A 83 6.74 -13.88 17.90
CA SER A 83 6.18 -15.12 18.44
C SER A 83 5.27 -15.72 17.38
#